data_AF-A0A5N6S0Z5-F1
#
_entry.id   AF-A0A5N6S0Z5-F1
#
_cell.length_a   1.000
_cell.length_b   1.000
_cell.length_c   1.000
_cell.angle_alpha   90.00
_cell.angle_beta   90.00
_cell.angle_gamma   90.00
#
_symmetry.space_group_name_H-M   'P 1'
#
loop_
_entity.id
_entity.type
_entity.pdbx_description
1 polymer ?
#
loop_
_entity_poly.entity_id
_entity_poly.type
_entity_poly.pdbx_seq_one_letter_code
_entity_poly.pdbx_strand_id
1 'polypeptide(L)'
;MQRDWTVDHISIPPIGFKARTQADGLRRMGVVTSDDARPGNAAYTLKEQENDDPTHVVFFTESSDRWDYVSTIPNGGQYILEQWEGSRSYGDIGFLRHTFVRRAPDAGYEYLGSFVIKALFGEPKHQITLWERR
;
A
#
# COMPACT_ATOMS: atom_id res chain seq x y z
N MET A 1 -0.54 -7.51 -10.24
CA MET A 1 -0.66 -6.71 -11.47
C MET A 1 -0.77 -5.26 -11.03
N GLN A 2 0.24 -4.44 -11.32
CA GLN A 2 0.29 -3.02 -10.95
C GLN A 2 -0.42 -2.22 -12.06
N ARG A 3 -1.24 -1.24 -11.68
CA ARG A 3 -1.94 -0.35 -12.64
C ARG A 3 -1.39 1.05 -12.45
N ASP A 4 -1.03 1.68 -13.56
CA ASP A 4 -0.52 3.05 -13.60
C ASP A 4 -1.67 3.99 -13.96
N TRP A 5 -1.90 5.00 -13.12
CA TRP A 5 -2.94 6.00 -13.32
C TRP A 5 -2.35 7.41 -13.27
N THR A 6 -2.73 8.23 -14.26
CA THR A 6 -2.51 9.67 -14.23
C THR A 6 -3.72 10.32 -13.56
N VAL A 7 -3.48 11.21 -12.59
CA VAL A 7 -4.52 11.93 -11.84
C VAL A 7 -4.27 13.43 -11.88
N ASP A 8 -5.32 14.24 -11.82
CA ASP A 8 -5.17 15.71 -11.88
C ASP A 8 -4.43 16.27 -10.66
N HIS A 9 -4.65 15.69 -9.48
CA HIS A 9 -3.97 16.05 -8.24
C HIS A 9 -4.03 14.91 -7.21
N ILE A 10 -2.89 14.55 -6.62
CA ILE A 10 -2.77 13.54 -5.57
C ILE A 10 -3.07 14.18 -4.20
N SER A 11 -4.22 13.85 -3.62
CA SER A 11 -4.60 14.31 -2.28
C SER A 11 -4.32 13.25 -1.21
N ILE A 12 -3.27 13.44 -0.41
CA ILE A 12 -2.94 12.51 0.67
C ILE A 12 -3.98 12.62 1.80
N PRO A 13 -4.71 11.54 2.15
CA PRO A 13 -5.66 11.57 3.25
C PRO A 13 -4.96 11.70 4.62
N PRO A 14 -5.66 12.18 5.65
CA PRO A 14 -5.15 12.12 7.02
C PRO A 14 -5.06 10.68 7.51
N ILE A 15 -4.04 10.37 8.32
CA ILE A 15 -3.90 9.06 9.00
C ILE A 15 -5.18 8.75 9.79
N GLY A 16 -5.66 7.52 9.70
CA GLY A 16 -6.91 7.06 10.30
C GLY A 16 -8.15 7.22 9.40
N PHE A 17 -8.02 7.84 8.22
CA PHE A 17 -9.09 7.91 7.24
C PHE A 17 -9.61 6.50 6.89
N LYS A 18 -10.94 6.34 6.84
CA LYS A 18 -11.61 5.07 6.59
C LYS A 18 -12.24 5.07 5.19
N ALA A 19 -11.80 4.14 4.36
CA ALA A 19 -12.36 3.86 3.03
C ALA A 19 -13.15 2.56 3.09
N ARG A 20 -14.42 2.54 2.62
CA ARG A 20 -15.20 1.29 2.64
C ARG A 20 -14.67 0.31 1.59
N THR A 21 -14.21 0.84 0.46
CA THR A 21 -13.62 0.09 -0.64
C THR A 21 -12.26 0.66 -1.04
N GLN A 22 -11.51 -0.08 -1.84
CA GLN A 22 -10.29 0.44 -2.45
C GLN A 22 -10.58 1.65 -3.35
N ALA A 23 -11.74 1.66 -4.03
CA ALA A 23 -12.16 2.76 -4.90
C ALA A 23 -12.37 4.05 -4.10
N ASP A 24 -12.96 3.96 -2.90
CA ASP A 24 -13.13 5.12 -2.02
C ASP A 24 -11.78 5.70 -1.59
N GLY A 25 -10.81 4.83 -1.28
CA GLY A 25 -9.44 5.24 -0.95
C GLY A 25 -8.75 5.94 -2.11
N LEU A 26 -8.84 5.37 -3.31
CA LEU A 26 -8.26 5.92 -4.54
C LEU A 26 -8.92 7.24 -4.95
N ARG A 27 -10.26 7.35 -4.87
CA ARG A 27 -10.99 8.61 -5.09
C ARG A 27 -10.56 9.69 -4.12
N ARG A 28 -10.34 9.32 -2.85
CA ARG A 28 -9.83 10.27 -1.85
C ARG A 28 -8.45 10.83 -2.23
N MET A 29 -7.66 10.04 -2.97
CA MET A 29 -6.36 10.40 -3.51
C MET A 29 -6.40 11.04 -4.90
N GLY A 30 -7.58 11.41 -5.41
CA GLY A 30 -7.73 12.14 -6.68
C GLY A 30 -7.93 11.27 -7.91
N VAL A 31 -8.05 9.95 -7.75
CA VAL A 31 -8.35 9.06 -8.87
C VAL A 31 -9.83 9.18 -9.26
N VAL A 32 -10.08 9.54 -10.51
CA VAL A 32 -11.41 9.43 -11.13
C VAL A 32 -11.59 8.00 -11.64
N THR A 33 -12.09 7.10 -10.77
CA THR A 33 -12.31 5.68 -11.09
C THR A 33 -13.79 5.36 -11.26
N SER A 34 -14.14 4.70 -12.37
CA SER A 34 -15.52 4.31 -12.68
C SER A 34 -15.99 3.07 -11.91
N ASP A 35 -15.25 1.95 -11.80
CA ASP A 35 -15.76 0.79 -11.02
C ASP A 35 -14.81 -0.42 -10.79
N ASP A 36 -13.48 -0.23 -10.70
CA ASP A 36 -12.57 -1.38 -10.90
C ASP A 36 -11.64 -1.73 -9.72
N ALA A 37 -11.96 -1.26 -8.51
CA ALA A 37 -11.18 -1.58 -7.31
C ALA A 37 -11.82 -2.78 -6.58
N ARG A 38 -11.30 -3.98 -6.83
CA ARG A 38 -11.80 -5.23 -6.24
C ARG A 38 -11.37 -5.36 -4.77
N PRO A 39 -12.16 -6.00 -3.90
CA PRO A 39 -11.71 -6.34 -2.55
C PRO A 39 -10.46 -7.24 -2.62
N GLY A 40 -9.46 -6.97 -1.78
CA GLY A 40 -8.24 -7.79 -1.71
C GLY A 40 -6.96 -6.99 -1.46
N ASN A 41 -5.83 -7.60 -1.83
CA ASN A 41 -4.54 -6.93 -1.84
C ASN A 41 -4.31 -6.35 -3.25
N ALA A 42 -3.94 -5.08 -3.34
CA ALA A 42 -3.71 -4.38 -4.60
C ALA A 42 -2.65 -3.29 -4.42
N ALA A 43 -1.88 -3.04 -5.48
CA ALA A 43 -0.89 -1.99 -5.53
C ALA A 43 -1.10 -1.15 -6.81
N TYR A 44 -1.04 0.16 -6.64
CA TYR A 44 -1.30 1.15 -7.68
C TYR A 44 -0.14 2.14 -7.75
N THR A 45 0.15 2.61 -8.95
CA THR A 45 1.06 3.74 -9.18
C THR A 45 0.24 4.93 -9.61
N LEU A 46 0.34 6.04 -8.87
CA LEU A 46 -0.29 7.31 -9.23
C LEU A 46 0.77 8.30 -9.70
N LYS A 47 0.46 9.08 -10.73
CA LYS A 47 1.29 10.19 -11.23
C LYS A 47 0.42 11.40 -11.52
N GLU A 48 0.90 12.60 -11.20
CA GLU A 48 0.23 13.84 -11.65
C GLU A 48 0.64 14.19 -13.09
N GLN A 49 1.92 14.00 -13.43
CA GLN A 49 2.46 14.18 -14.78
C GLN A 49 3.35 12.99 -15.20
N GLU A 50 3.60 12.84 -16.51
CA GLU A 50 4.35 11.71 -17.07
C GLU A 50 5.76 11.53 -16.44
N ASN A 51 6.40 12.66 -16.09
CA ASN A 51 7.76 12.75 -15.57
C ASN A 51 7.84 12.92 -14.05
N ASP A 52 6.71 12.91 -13.34
CA ASP A 52 6.72 13.03 -11.88
C ASP A 52 7.16 11.74 -11.21
N ASP A 53 7.74 11.89 -10.02
CA ASP A 53 8.02 10.77 -9.13
C ASP A 53 6.70 10.03 -8.81
N PRO A 54 6.62 8.72 -9.08
CA PRO A 54 5.40 7.98 -8.87
C PRO A 54 5.05 7.89 -7.38
N THR A 55 3.77 8.06 -7.07
CA THR A 55 3.20 7.78 -5.76
C THR A 55 2.65 6.37 -5.74
N HIS A 56 3.27 5.48 -4.96
CA HIS A 56 2.77 4.12 -4.79
C HIS A 56 1.68 4.07 -3.72
N VAL A 57 0.56 3.42 -4.02
CA VAL A 57 -0.55 3.22 -3.09
C VAL A 57 -0.84 1.74 -2.98
N VAL A 58 -0.85 1.21 -1.76
CA VAL A 58 -1.07 -0.21 -1.49
C VAL A 58 -2.28 -0.38 -0.58
N PHE A 59 -3.14 -1.32 -0.97
CA PHE A 59 -4.23 -1.84 -0.17
C PHE A 59 -3.88 -3.27 0.17
N PHE A 60 -3.89 -3.66 1.45
CA PHE A 60 -3.78 -5.06 1.81
C PHE A 60 -4.65 -5.42 3.00
N THR A 61 -4.89 -6.72 3.14
CA THR A 61 -5.65 -7.33 4.22
C THR A 61 -4.66 -8.02 5.15
N GLU A 62 -4.66 -7.68 6.43
CA GLU A 62 -3.84 -8.42 7.40
C GLU A 62 -4.22 -9.90 7.36
N SER A 63 -3.23 -10.76 7.26
CA SER A 63 -3.43 -12.18 6.97
C SER A 63 -2.34 -12.99 7.65
N SER A 64 -2.71 -13.82 8.62
CA SER A 64 -1.75 -14.66 9.31
C SER A 64 -1.07 -15.67 8.40
N ASP A 65 -1.79 -16.12 7.38
CA ASP A 65 -1.33 -17.14 6.44
C ASP A 65 -0.27 -16.64 5.45
N ARG A 66 -0.16 -15.31 5.28
CA ARG A 66 0.78 -14.65 4.34
C ARG A 66 1.75 -13.69 5.01
N TRP A 67 1.82 -13.73 6.34
CA TRP A 67 2.71 -12.90 7.14
C TRP A 67 2.56 -11.40 6.87
N ASP A 68 1.36 -10.99 6.46
CA ASP A 68 1.00 -9.60 6.21
C ASP A 68 0.49 -8.98 7.52
N TYR A 69 1.37 -8.29 8.24
CA TYR A 69 1.08 -7.77 9.58
C TYR A 69 1.49 -6.31 9.76
N VAL A 70 0.62 -5.55 10.42
CA VAL A 70 0.95 -4.24 10.97
C VAL A 70 1.34 -4.40 12.44
N SER A 71 2.55 -3.99 12.79
CA SER A 71 3.01 -3.96 14.19
C SER A 71 3.22 -2.53 14.65
N THR A 72 2.78 -2.21 15.86
CA THR A 72 3.09 -0.95 16.54
C THR A 72 3.95 -1.26 17.76
N ILE A 73 5.16 -0.70 17.81
CA ILE A 73 6.09 -0.89 18.92
C ILE A 73 5.85 0.17 20.02
N PRO A 74 6.32 -0.04 21.27
CA PRO A 74 5.98 0.82 22.41
C PRO A 74 6.32 2.30 22.27
N ASN A 75 7.30 2.66 21.43
CA ASN A 75 7.65 4.05 21.16
C ASN A 75 6.76 4.73 20.11
N GLY A 76 5.71 4.05 19.64
CA GLY A 76 4.79 4.54 18.61
C GLY A 76 5.26 4.31 17.16
N GLY A 77 6.43 3.70 16.96
CA GLY A 77 6.89 3.25 15.65
C GLY A 77 5.93 2.21 15.07
N GLN A 78 5.65 2.33 13.77
CA GLN A 78 4.80 1.37 13.06
C GLN A 78 5.60 0.69 11.96
N TYR A 79 5.45 -0.63 11.89
CA TYR A 79 6.10 -1.47 10.90
C TYR A 79 5.09 -2.34 10.19
N ILE A 80 5.37 -2.64 8.92
CA ILE A 80 4.64 -3.65 8.18
C ILE A 80 5.62 -4.75 7.80
N LEU A 81 5.26 -5.98 8.12
CA LEU A 81 5.85 -7.17 7.52
C LEU A 81 4.90 -7.62 6.41
N GLU A 82 5.44 -7.91 5.23
CA GLU A 82 4.65 -8.33 4.07
C GLU A 82 5.42 -9.38 3.28
N GLN A 83 4.74 -10.46 2.91
CA GLN A 83 5.32 -11.51 2.07
C GLN A 83 4.89 -11.33 0.61
N TRP A 84 5.86 -11.44 -0.28
CA TRP A 84 5.67 -11.44 -1.72
C TRP A 84 6.04 -12.81 -2.28
N GLU A 85 5.21 -13.29 -3.20
CA GLU A 85 5.56 -14.40 -4.07
C GLU A 85 6.41 -13.88 -5.23
N GLY A 86 7.58 -14.51 -5.43
CA GLY A 86 8.57 -14.10 -6.42
C GLY A 86 9.55 -13.02 -5.91
N SER A 87 10.65 -12.83 -6.65
CA SER A 87 11.62 -11.76 -6.39
C SER A 87 11.17 -10.43 -6.98
N ARG A 88 11.20 -9.37 -6.18
CA ARG A 88 11.13 -7.99 -6.68
C ARG A 88 12.36 -7.21 -6.26
N SER A 89 12.80 -6.29 -7.12
CA SER A 89 13.88 -5.35 -6.78
C SER A 89 13.32 -4.13 -6.05
N TYR A 90 14.17 -3.38 -5.34
CA TYR A 90 13.79 -2.10 -4.74
C TYR A 90 13.13 -1.14 -5.74
N GLY A 91 13.59 -1.15 -7.00
CA GLY A 91 13.03 -0.32 -8.07
C GLY A 91 11.60 -0.71 -8.44
N ASP A 92 11.25 -2.00 -8.35
CA ASP A 92 9.92 -2.49 -8.70
C ASP A 92 8.90 -2.30 -7.58
N ILE A 93 9.35 -2.35 -6.32
CA ILE A 93 8.47 -2.26 -5.14
C ILE A 93 8.15 -0.79 -4.82
N GLY A 94 9.04 0.14 -5.19
CA GLY A 94 8.96 1.55 -4.83
C GLY A 94 9.49 1.79 -3.41
N PHE A 95 10.33 2.83 -3.23
CA PHE A 95 10.97 3.12 -1.94
C PHE A 95 9.99 3.62 -0.88
N LEU A 96 8.93 4.31 -1.31
CA LEU A 96 7.90 4.90 -0.46
C LEU A 96 6.52 4.51 -0.98
N ARG A 97 5.62 4.12 -0.07
CA ARG A 97 4.22 3.81 -0.39
C ARG A 97 3.25 4.38 0.62
N HIS A 98 2.06 4.70 0.16
CA HIS A 98 0.89 5.07 0.96
C HIS A 98 0.05 3.83 1.22
N THR A 99 -0.20 3.52 2.49
CA THR A 99 -0.74 2.21 2.85
C THR A 99 -2.15 2.31 3.44
N PHE A 100 -3.06 1.53 2.86
CA PHE A 100 -4.38 1.25 3.35
C PHE A 100 -4.47 -0.20 3.84
N VAL A 101 -4.95 -0.40 5.07
CA VAL A 101 -5.01 -1.72 5.70
C VAL A 101 -6.42 -2.02 6.18
N ARG A 102 -6.87 -3.26 6.00
CA ARG A 102 -8.05 -3.79 6.70
C ARG A 102 -7.70 -5.04 7.48
N ARG A 103 -8.36 -5.23 8.62
CA ARG A 103 -8.10 -6.35 9.55
C ARG A 103 -8.93 -7.61 9.26
N ALA A 104 -9.97 -7.47 8.45
CA ALA A 104 -10.85 -8.57 8.05
C ALA A 104 -11.31 -8.38 6.58
N PRO A 105 -11.64 -9.46 5.85
CA PRO A 105 -12.04 -9.37 4.44
C PRO A 105 -13.29 -8.52 4.15
N ASP A 106 -14.17 -8.37 5.12
CA ASP A 106 -15.42 -7.60 5.07
C ASP A 106 -15.29 -6.21 5.71
N ALA A 107 -14.16 -5.90 6.36
CA ALA A 107 -13.90 -4.60 6.93
C ALA A 107 -13.48 -3.56 5.88
N GLY A 108 -13.77 -2.29 6.18
CA GLY A 108 -13.21 -1.16 5.45
C GLY A 108 -11.70 -1.04 5.66
N TYR A 109 -11.04 -0.33 4.76
CA TYR A 109 -9.64 0.01 4.85
C TYR A 109 -9.42 1.27 5.69
N GLU A 110 -8.35 1.27 6.46
CA GLU A 110 -7.82 2.43 7.18
C GLU A 110 -6.51 2.87 6.57
N TYR A 111 -6.38 4.15 6.31
CA TYR A 111 -5.13 4.74 5.86
C TYR A 111 -4.15 4.90 7.03
N LEU A 112 -2.98 4.28 6.94
CA LEU A 112 -1.97 4.27 8.01
C LEU A 112 -0.82 5.25 7.80
N GLY A 113 -0.81 5.99 6.68
CA GLY A 113 0.28 6.91 6.33
C GLY A 113 1.20 6.34 5.27
N SER A 114 2.39 6.94 5.18
CA SER A 114 3.43 6.51 4.26
C SER A 114 4.46 5.62 4.97
N PHE A 115 4.94 4.62 4.24
CA PHE A 115 5.91 3.65 4.71
C PHE A 115 7.10 3.60 3.75
N VAL A 116 8.29 3.42 4.29
CA VAL A 116 9.53 3.25 3.54
C VAL A 116 10.11 1.86 3.75
N ILE A 117 10.74 1.30 2.72
CA ILE A 117 11.40 -0.01 2.84
C ILE A 117 12.60 0.12 3.78
N LYS A 118 12.71 -0.79 4.75
CA LYS A 118 13.87 -0.92 5.64
C LYS A 118 14.73 -2.11 5.36
N ALA A 119 14.11 -3.22 4.98
CA ALA A 119 14.85 -4.44 4.68
C ALA A 119 14.05 -5.33 3.72
N LEU A 120 14.80 -6.08 2.91
CA LEU A 120 14.31 -7.18 2.09
C LEU A 120 15.02 -8.45 2.55
N PHE A 121 14.24 -9.49 2.82
CA PHE A 121 14.71 -10.81 3.23
C PHE A 121 14.17 -11.87 2.27
N GLY A 122 14.82 -13.03 2.22
CA GLY A 122 14.32 -14.21 1.52
C GLY A 122 14.98 -14.49 0.17
N GLU A 123 14.53 -15.59 -0.44
CA GLU A 123 15.02 -16.13 -1.72
C GLU A 123 14.05 -15.77 -2.86
N PRO A 124 14.43 -15.93 -4.15
CA PRO A 124 13.59 -15.51 -5.28
C PRO A 124 12.17 -16.09 -5.36
N LYS A 125 11.84 -17.09 -4.54
CA LYS A 125 10.50 -17.69 -4.44
C LYS A 125 9.60 -17.00 -3.41
N HIS A 126 10.16 -16.63 -2.26
CA HIS A 126 9.43 -15.97 -1.17
C HIS A 126 10.29 -14.84 -0.60
N GLN A 127 9.87 -13.60 -0.85
CA GLN A 127 10.57 -12.41 -0.38
C GLN A 127 9.73 -11.75 0.73
N ILE A 128 10.36 -11.40 1.83
CA ILE A 128 9.73 -10.70 2.94
C ILE A 128 10.24 -9.26 2.95
N THR A 129 9.32 -8.30 2.99
CA THR A 129 9.68 -6.88 3.07
C THR A 129 9.30 -6.33 4.45
N LEU A 130 10.25 -5.65 5.08
CA LEU A 130 10.00 -4.86 6.27
C LEU A 130 9.89 -3.39 5.89
N TRP A 131 8.79 -2.79 6.32
CA TRP A 131 8.46 -1.38 6.09
C TRP A 131 8.39 -0.64 7.41
N GLU A 132 8.85 0.60 7.45
CA GLU A 132 8.69 1.51 8.61
C GLU A 132 7.87 2.74 8.21
N ARG A 133 6.96 3.16 9.09
CA ARG A 133 6.19 4.39 8.89
C ARG A 133 7.09 5.62 9.01
N ARG A 134 6.98 6.53 8.03
CA ARG A 134 7.74 7.80 7.98
C ARG A 134 7.11 8.89 8.82
#